data_AF-A0AAD0PVG3-F1
#
_entry.id   AF-A0AAD0PVG3-F1
#
_cell.length_a   1.000
_cell.length_b   1.000
_cell.length_c   1.000
_cell.angle_alpha   90.00
_cell.angle_beta   90.00
_cell.angle_gamma   90.00
#
_symmetry.space_group_name_H-M   'P 1'
#
loop_
_entity.id
_entity.type
_entity.pdbx_description
1 polymer ?
#
loop_
_entity_poly.entity_id
_entity_poly.type
_entity_poly.pdbx_seq_one_letter_code
_entity_poly.pdbx_strand_id
1 'polypeptide(L)' 'MPASPNLVAQVKGDGGRYKVWGIDWLNHRVLIDRAGYEWTDIAKVALSEAEVEQDEDHER' A
#
# COMPACT_ATOMS: atom_id res chain seq x y z
N MET A 1 11.77 -11.72 1.95
CA MET A 1 11.68 -10.24 1.93
C MET A 1 10.92 -9.80 3.17
N PRO A 2 11.17 -8.59 3.73
CA PRO A 2 10.33 -8.08 4.81
C PRO A 2 8.87 -8.04 4.35
N ALA A 3 7.94 -8.35 5.26
CA ALA A 3 6.52 -8.37 4.95
C ALA A 3 6.07 -6.99 4.46
N SER A 4 5.35 -6.95 3.34
CA SER A 4 4.72 -5.72 2.87
C SER A 4 3.74 -5.24 3.94
N PRO A 5 3.70 -3.94 4.26
CA PRO A 5 2.71 -3.43 5.20
C PRO A 5 1.31 -3.79 4.71
N ASN A 6 0.43 -4.21 5.61
CA ASN A 6 -0.96 -4.54 5.27
C ASN A 6 -1.79 -3.26 5.05
N LEU A 7 -1.38 -2.47 4.06
CA LEU A 7 -1.91 -1.15 3.77
C LEU A 7 -2.33 -1.04 2.31
N VAL A 8 -3.43 -0.33 2.11
CA VAL A 8 -3.95 0.08 0.81
C VAL A 8 -3.90 1.60 0.73
N ALA A 9 -3.50 2.10 -0.43
CA ALA A 9 -3.46 3.51 -0.74
C ALA A 9 -4.52 3.85 -1.78
N GLN A 10 -5.34 4.87 -1.51
CA GLN A 10 -6.24 5.48 -2.48
C GLN A 10 -5.69 6.85 -2.87
N VAL A 11 -5.35 7.03 -4.15
CA VAL A 11 -4.79 8.30 -4.65
C VAL A 11 -5.93 9.30 -4.86
N LYS A 12 -5.80 10.51 -4.32
CA LYS A 12 -6.81 11.57 -4.47
C LYS A 12 -7.00 11.95 -5.95
N GLY A 13 -8.24 11.93 -6.41
CA GLY A 13 -8.58 12.19 -7.81
C GLY A 13 -8.39 10.98 -8.73
N ASP A 14 -7.87 9.87 -8.20
CA ASP A 14 -7.86 8.57 -8.84
C ASP A 14 -8.95 7.68 -8.23
N GLY A 15 -9.64 6.89 -9.06
CA GLY A 15 -10.67 5.96 -8.58
C GLY A 15 -10.09 4.67 -8.00
N GLY A 16 -8.78 4.45 -8.17
CA GLY A 16 -8.11 3.20 -7.81
C GLY A 16 -7.71 3.09 -6.34
N ARG A 17 -7.66 1.84 -5.88
CA ARG A 17 -7.05 1.41 -4.61
C ARG A 17 -5.86 0.52 -4.92
N TYR A 18 -4.72 0.79 -4.30
CA TYR A 18 -3.44 0.16 -4.63
C TYR A 18 -2.77 -0.43 -3.39
N LYS A 19 -2.16 -1.61 -3.54
CA LYS A 19 -1.36 -2.20 -2.47
C LYS A 19 -0.13 -1.34 -2.18
N VAL A 20 0.16 -1.12 -0.91
CA VAL A 20 1.36 -0.41 -0.47
C VAL A 20 2.50 -1.40 -0.28
N TRP A 21 3.63 -1.13 -0.92
CA TRP A 21 4.83 -1.94 -0.81
C TRP A 21 5.90 -1.33 0.09
N GLY A 22 5.85 -0.01 0.30
CA GLY A 22 6.79 0.68 1.16
C GLY A 22 6.37 2.12 1.44
N ILE A 23 6.86 2.65 2.54
CA ILE A 23 6.71 4.07 2.91
C ILE A 23 8.10 4.63 3.13
N ASP A 24 8.43 5.68 2.40
CA ASP A 24 9.62 6.49 2.62
C ASP A 24 9.24 7.70 3.47
N TRP A 25 9.53 7.59 4.77
CA TRP A 25 9.26 8.66 5.74
C TRP A 25 10.16 9.88 5.55
N LEU A 26 11.37 9.72 4.99
CA LEU A 26 12.28 10.83 4.79
C LEU A 26 11.80 11.74 3.66
N ASN A 27 11.34 11.14 2.56
CA ASN A 27 10.86 11.88 1.38
C ASN A 27 9.34 12.06 1.34
N HIS A 28 8.61 11.56 2.35
CA HIS A 28 7.16 11.59 2.43
C HIS A 28 6.48 10.97 1.19
N ARG A 29 6.92 9.75 0.81
CA ARG A 29 6.39 9.03 -0.35
C ARG A 29 5.93 7.63 0.02
N VAL A 30 4.99 7.12 -0.76
CA VAL A 30 4.43 5.77 -0.65
C VAL A 30 4.68 5.05 -1.97
N LEU A 31 5.24 3.85 -1.90
CA LEU A 31 5.39 2.98 -3.04
C LEU A 31 4.11 2.16 -3.20
N ILE A 32 3.39 2.38 -4.29
CA ILE A 32 2.11 1.73 -4.58
C ILE A 32 2.23 0.86 -5.83
N ASP A 33 1.48 -0.25 -5.88
CA ASP A 33 1.42 -1.10 -7.06
C ASP A 33 0.44 -0.53 -8.12
N ARG A 34 0.88 0.53 -8.79
CA ARG A 34 0.14 1.20 -9.87
C ARG A 34 0.93 1.07 -11.17
N ALA A 35 0.47 0.21 -12.07
CA ALA A 35 1.09 -0.03 -13.38
C ALA A 35 2.61 -0.38 -13.32
N GLY A 36 3.04 -1.14 -12.30
CA GLY A 36 4.43 -1.59 -12.17
C GLY A 36 5.29 -0.82 -11.17
N TYR A 37 4.70 -0.48 -10.02
CA TYR A 37 5.29 0.29 -8.92
C TYR A 37 5.52 1.78 -9.20
N GLU A 38 4.83 2.63 -8.43
CA GLU A 38 4.92 4.08 -8.50
C GLU A 38 5.20 4.66 -7.11
N TRP A 39 6.13 5.61 -7.02
CA TRP A 39 6.29 6.43 -5.82
C TRP A 39 5.35 7.64 -5.90
N THR A 40 4.38 7.67 -4.99
CA THR A 40 3.39 8.74 -4.90
C THR A 40 3.61 9.55 -3.61
N ASP A 41 3.41 10.86 -3.69
CA ASP A 41 3.46 11.75 -2.52
C ASP A 41 2.41 11.34 -1.48
N ILE A 42 2.82 11.16 -0.21
CA ILE A 42 1.94 10.70 0.87
C ILE A 42 0.77 11.65 1.11
N ALA A 43 0.91 12.95 0.83
CA ALA A 43 -0.18 13.92 0.99
C ALA A 43 -1.31 13.72 -0.04
N LYS A 44 -1.02 13.03 -1.15
CA LYS A 44 -1.95 12.71 -2.23
C LYS A 44 -2.63 11.35 -2.06
N VAL A 45 -2.28 10.58 -1.04
CA VAL A 45 -2.88 9.27 -0.77
C VAL A 45 -3.61 9.26 0.55
N ALA A 46 -4.77 8.59 0.57
CA ALA A 46 -5.42 8.14 1.79
C ALA A 46 -4.97 6.69 2.05
N LEU A 47 -4.38 6.46 3.23
CA LEU A 47 -3.95 5.12 3.65
C LEU A 47 -5.02 4.49 4.54
N SER A 48 -5.33 3.23 4.28
CA SER A 48 -6.20 2.40 5.10
C SER A 48 -5.57 1.02 5.26
N GLU A 49 -5.88 0.34 6.37
CA GLU A 49 -5.56 -1.09 6.49
C GLU A 49 -6.29 -1.84 5.37
N ALA A 50 -5.61 -2.78 4.72
CA ALA A 50 -6.32 -3.73 3.88
C ALA A 50 -7.18 -4.59 4.81
N GLU A 51 -8.43 -4.85 4.44
CA GLU A 51 -9.19 -5.93 5.09
C GLU A 51 -8.30 -7.16 5.06
N VAL A 52 -7.94 -7.63 6.25
CA VAL A 52 -7.07 -8.78 6.42
C VAL A 52 -7.87 -9.97 5.90
N GLU A 53 -7.70 -10.34 4.63
CA GLU A 53 -7.77 -11.76 4.31
C GLU A 53 -6.58 -12.34 5.07
N GLN A 54 -6.87 -12.79 6.30
CA GLN A 54 -5.97 -13.69 7.00
C GLN A 54 -5.80 -14.86 6.04
N ASP A 55 -4.65 -14.93 5.37
CA ASP A 55 -4.16 -16.19 4.85
C ASP A 55 -4.17 -17.12 6.07
N GLU A 56 -5.20 -17.96 6.15
CA GLU A 56 -5.27 -19.05 7.11
C GLU A 56 -4.02 -19.90 6.86
N ASP A 57 -2.99 -19.70 7.67
CA ASP A 57 -1.99 -20.72 7.98
C ASP A 57 -2.76 -21.90 8.57
N HIS A 58 -3.35 -22.71 7.69
CA HIS A 58 -3.87 -24.03 8.02
C HIS A 58 -2.66 -24.96 8.12
N GLU A 59 -1.88 -24.76 9.18
CA GLU A 59 -0.85 -25.69 9.63
C GLU A 59 -1.56 -27.02 9.95
N ARG A 60 -1.37 -28.02 9.10
CA ARG A 60 -1.75 -29.42 9.32
C ARG A 60 -0.50 -30.28 9.50
#